data_AF-A0A9R1SKK5-F1
#
_entry.id   AF-A0A9R1SKK5-F1
#
_cell.length_a   1.000
_cell.length_b   1.000
_cell.length_c   1.000
_cell.angle_alpha   90.00
_cell.angle_beta   90.00
_cell.angle_gamma   90.00
#
_symmetry.space_group_name_H-M   'P 1'
#
loop_
_entity.id
_entity.type
_entity.pdbx_description
1 polymer ?
#
loop_
_entity_poly.entity_id
_entity_poly.type
_entity_poly.pdbx_seq_one_letter_code
_entity_poly.pdbx_strand_id
1 'polypeptide(L)'
;MEYTLVIILLYFLAGPCLSLSGQISSHPIVGERRQRRNYSDYIEENTSTAMDRIIDVNDYQGVISVDGTNLREGDIAVSCRSQKYCFARSCLWTKSVDGKVYIAYSLSHAYSKEDVKNIKKGMKLIEKDTCVRFVPRSHQRDYLDIQPKTGCWSYLGARGGRQTISLQTPECTGSGVTVHELMHALGFVHEQSRADRDKYVTIMWSNIWNDRLRNFEKFKTNNLDTPYDYGSIMHFGKYAFSEDGEPTIVPKRNLNVKFGQRFGPSNLDIMKINRMYKCNA
;
A
#
# COMPACT_ATOMS: atom_id res chain seq x y z
N MET A 1 10.99 3.64 -60.52
CA MET A 1 10.24 2.97 -59.46
C MET A 1 11.22 2.19 -58.61
N GLU A 2 11.78 2.79 -57.56
CA GLU A 2 12.43 2.05 -56.48
C GLU A 2 12.21 2.87 -55.20
N TYR A 3 11.41 2.31 -54.28
CA TYR A 3 11.15 2.87 -52.96
C TYR A 3 12.22 2.35 -52.00
N THR A 4 13.16 3.21 -51.61
CA THR A 4 14.13 2.88 -50.56
C THR A 4 13.43 2.96 -49.20
N LEU A 5 13.10 1.80 -48.64
CA LEU A 5 12.51 1.64 -47.32
C LEU A 5 13.58 1.87 -46.25
N VAL A 6 13.53 3.02 -45.54
CA VAL A 6 14.39 3.27 -44.38
C VAL A 6 13.79 2.54 -43.17
N ILE A 7 14.33 1.37 -42.86
CA ILE A 7 14.04 0.66 -41.61
C ILE A 7 14.89 1.27 -40.50
N ILE A 8 14.27 2.14 -39.68
CA ILE A 8 14.85 2.58 -38.42
C ILE A 8 14.64 1.46 -37.39
N LEU A 9 15.65 0.60 -37.24
CA LEU A 9 15.76 -0.30 -36.08
C LEU A 9 16.16 0.52 -34.86
N LEU A 10 15.17 0.96 -34.07
CA LEU A 10 15.39 1.43 -32.71
C LEU A 10 15.78 0.23 -31.83
N TYR A 11 17.08 -0.05 -31.76
CA TYR A 11 17.64 -0.84 -30.67
C TYR A 11 17.49 -0.05 -29.36
N PHE A 12 16.40 -0.30 -28.63
CA PHE A 12 16.40 0.00 -27.20
C PHE A 12 17.36 -0.95 -26.52
N LEU A 13 18.54 -0.44 -26.15
CA LEU A 13 19.47 -1.11 -25.26
C LEU A 13 18.78 -1.31 -23.91
N ALA A 14 18.15 -2.47 -23.72
CA ALA A 14 17.88 -3.01 -22.41
C ALA A 14 19.23 -3.32 -21.76
N GLY A 15 19.77 -2.38 -21.00
CA GLY A 15 20.92 -2.64 -20.14
C GLY A 15 20.54 -3.70 -19.11
N PRO A 16 21.26 -4.84 -19.01
CA PRO A 16 21.03 -5.79 -17.94
C PRO A 16 21.39 -5.13 -16.60
N CYS A 17 20.55 -5.34 -15.58
CA CYS A 17 20.89 -5.01 -14.21
C CYS A 17 22.04 -5.94 -13.79
N LEU A 18 23.27 -5.45 -13.86
CA LEU A 18 24.47 -6.14 -13.44
C LEU A 18 24.33 -6.52 -11.96
N SER A 19 24.26 -7.83 -11.69
CA SER A 19 24.47 -8.34 -10.34
C SER A 19 25.95 -8.19 -10.00
N LEU A 20 26.28 -7.13 -9.26
CA LEU A 20 27.56 -7.05 -8.55
C LEU A 20 27.53 -8.10 -7.44
N SER A 21 28.12 -9.27 -7.71
CA SER A 21 28.52 -10.22 -6.69
C SER A 21 29.75 -9.67 -5.96
N GLY A 22 29.54 -8.72 -5.06
CA GLY A 22 30.51 -8.33 -4.05
C GLY A 22 30.13 -9.00 -2.73
N GLN A 23 31.05 -9.76 -2.13
CA GLN A 23 30.90 -10.23 -0.75
C GLN A 23 30.86 -9.01 0.18
N ILE A 24 29.65 -8.62 0.60
CA ILE A 24 29.47 -7.60 1.64
C ILE A 24 29.62 -8.32 2.98
N SER A 25 30.74 -8.04 3.64
CA SER A 25 30.96 -8.33 5.06
C SER A 25 29.76 -7.84 5.87
N SER A 26 29.17 -8.74 6.66
CA SER A 26 28.06 -8.49 7.56
C SER A 26 28.52 -7.69 8.77
N HIS A 27 28.65 -6.37 8.61
CA HIS A 27 28.60 -5.43 9.72
C HIS A 27 27.38 -4.52 9.51
N PRO A 28 26.49 -4.40 10.51
CA PRO A 28 25.38 -3.48 10.42
C PRO A 28 25.97 -2.07 10.38
N ILE A 29 25.88 -1.40 9.23
CA ILE A 29 26.02 0.04 9.15
C ILE A 29 24.79 0.59 9.86
N VAL A 30 24.90 0.81 11.16
CA VAL A 30 23.98 1.62 11.93
C VAL A 30 24.14 3.03 11.37
N GLY A 31 23.30 3.38 10.41
CA GLY A 31 23.16 4.77 9.97
C GLY A 31 22.86 5.63 11.19
N GLU A 32 23.57 6.75 11.31
CA GLU A 32 23.34 7.73 12.39
C GLU A 32 21.83 8.01 12.52
N ARG A 33 21.33 7.91 13.76
CA ARG A 33 19.97 8.32 14.12
C ARG A 33 19.77 9.75 13.60
N ARG A 34 18.96 9.95 12.55
CA ARG A 34 18.43 11.28 12.23
C ARG A 34 17.84 11.85 13.52
N GLN A 35 18.32 13.01 13.94
CA GLN A 35 17.85 13.68 15.15
C GLN A 35 16.33 13.87 15.05
N ARG A 36 15.61 13.32 16.04
CA ARG A 36 14.15 13.36 16.13
C ARG A 36 13.64 14.80 16.14
N ARG A 37 12.93 15.21 15.09
CA ARG A 37 11.62 15.85 15.28
C ARG A 37 10.62 14.82 14.83
N ASN A 38 10.22 13.98 15.77
CA ASN A 38 9.52 12.74 15.48
C ASN A 38 8.11 13.09 14.99
N TYR A 39 7.72 12.59 13.81
CA TYR A 39 6.33 12.63 13.32
C TYR A 39 5.32 12.17 14.39
N SER A 40 5.71 11.19 15.21
CA SER A 40 4.94 10.70 16.35
C SER A 40 4.64 11.74 17.43
N ASP A 41 5.51 12.73 17.64
CA ASP A 41 5.39 13.70 18.74
C ASP A 41 4.23 14.70 18.53
N TYR A 42 3.73 14.78 17.28
CA TYR A 42 2.65 15.68 16.87
C TYR A 42 1.29 14.97 16.72
N ILE A 43 1.25 13.65 16.87
CA ILE A 43 0.02 12.88 16.83
C ILE A 43 -0.43 12.68 18.26
N GLU A 44 -1.54 13.31 18.66
CA GLU A 44 -2.19 12.94 19.92
C GLU A 44 -2.49 11.43 19.88
N GLU A 45 -2.00 10.66 20.87
CA GLU A 45 -2.09 9.18 20.88
C GLU A 45 -3.50 8.63 20.58
N ASN A 46 -4.56 9.39 20.92
CA ASN A 46 -5.96 9.01 20.68
C ASN A 46 -6.50 9.36 19.28
N THR A 47 -5.70 10.03 18.44
CA THR A 47 -6.08 10.49 17.09
C THR A 47 -5.31 9.83 15.95
N SER A 48 -4.25 9.05 16.24
CA SER A 48 -3.46 8.33 15.24
C SER A 48 -4.33 7.48 14.32
N THR A 49 -4.12 7.61 13.01
CA THR A 49 -4.76 6.80 11.97
C THR A 49 -3.99 5.49 11.75
N ALA A 50 -4.59 4.54 11.02
CA ALA A 50 -3.84 3.35 10.62
C ALA A 50 -2.61 3.70 9.77
N MET A 51 -2.75 4.68 8.87
CA MET A 51 -1.67 5.12 8.00
C MET A 51 -0.52 5.78 8.78
N ASP A 52 -0.85 6.61 9.78
CA ASP A 52 0.19 7.24 10.59
C ASP A 52 1.08 6.18 11.26
N ARG A 53 0.46 5.11 11.77
CA ARG A 53 1.19 3.99 12.36
C ARG A 53 2.06 3.26 11.33
N ILE A 54 1.55 3.05 10.12
CA ILE A 54 2.31 2.40 9.03
C ILE A 54 3.53 3.24 8.66
N ILE A 55 3.36 4.54 8.46
CA ILE A 55 4.44 5.48 8.13
C ILE A 55 5.50 5.48 9.23
N ASP A 56 5.08 5.58 10.50
CA ASP A 56 6.01 5.60 11.63
C ASP A 56 6.86 4.32 11.71
N VAL A 57 6.22 3.15 11.58
CA VAL A 57 6.92 1.86 11.63
C VAL A 57 7.89 1.70 10.45
N ASN A 58 7.46 2.03 9.24
CA ASN A 58 8.28 1.84 8.04
C ASN A 58 9.43 2.86 7.96
N ASP A 59 9.18 4.12 8.32
CA ASP A 59 10.19 5.17 8.25
C ASP A 59 11.23 5.03 9.38
N TYR A 60 10.80 4.70 10.61
CA TYR A 60 11.70 4.46 11.75
C TYR A 60 12.68 3.33 11.48
N GLN A 61 12.22 2.26 10.82
CA GLN A 61 13.06 1.11 10.48
C GLN A 61 13.89 1.33 9.21
N GLY A 62 13.84 2.53 8.61
CA GLY A 62 14.56 2.84 7.38
C GLY A 62 14.15 1.94 6.21
N VAL A 63 12.90 1.48 6.20
CA VAL A 63 12.39 0.51 5.21
C VAL A 63 12.18 1.22 3.87
N ILE A 64 13.28 1.47 3.18
CA ILE A 64 13.28 2.02 1.82
C ILE A 64 13.19 0.87 0.80
N SER A 65 13.69 -0.32 1.20
CA SER A 65 13.60 -1.55 0.43
C SER A 65 13.50 -2.79 1.33
N VAL A 66 12.64 -3.76 0.98
CA VAL A 66 12.51 -5.05 1.68
C VAL A 66 12.86 -6.18 0.73
N ASP A 67 13.81 -7.05 1.08
CA ASP A 67 14.27 -8.14 0.22
C ASP A 67 14.63 -7.67 -1.22
N GLY A 68 15.23 -6.48 -1.34
CA GLY A 68 15.55 -5.85 -2.64
C GLY A 68 14.37 -5.22 -3.38
N THR A 69 13.22 -5.04 -2.71
CA THR A 69 11.98 -4.45 -3.27
C THR A 69 11.77 -3.06 -2.70
N ASN A 70 11.74 -2.03 -3.55
CA ASN A 70 11.49 -0.65 -3.09
C ASN A 70 10.04 -0.45 -2.66
N LEU A 71 9.83 0.36 -1.62
CA LEU A 71 8.50 0.82 -1.23
C LEU A 71 8.18 2.17 -1.91
N ARG A 72 7.00 2.23 -2.52
CA ARG A 72 6.36 3.43 -3.04
C ARG A 72 5.30 3.88 -2.05
N GLU A 73 5.18 5.20 -1.84
CA GLU A 73 4.23 5.78 -0.89
C GLU A 73 4.40 5.29 0.57
N GLY A 74 5.54 4.69 0.89
CA GLY A 74 5.88 4.25 2.24
C GLY A 74 5.62 2.77 2.52
N ASP A 75 4.68 2.11 1.84
CA ASP A 75 4.21 0.75 2.15
C ASP A 75 3.75 -0.07 0.93
N ILE A 76 3.75 0.48 -0.29
CA ILE A 76 3.42 -0.26 -1.51
C ILE A 76 4.70 -0.89 -2.07
N ALA A 77 4.84 -2.20 -1.94
CA ALA A 77 5.98 -2.94 -2.47
C ALA A 77 5.97 -3.00 -4.00
N VAL A 78 7.05 -2.51 -4.63
CA VAL A 78 7.23 -2.50 -6.09
C VAL A 78 8.41 -3.40 -6.47
N SER A 79 8.14 -4.57 -7.05
CA SER A 79 9.21 -5.44 -7.54
C SER A 79 9.62 -5.10 -8.96
N CYS A 80 10.93 -5.01 -9.23
CA CYS A 80 11.48 -4.87 -10.59
C CYS A 80 11.29 -6.13 -11.48
N ARG A 81 10.85 -7.27 -10.91
CA ARG A 81 10.92 -8.59 -11.56
C ARG A 81 9.60 -9.23 -11.98
N SER A 82 8.47 -8.54 -11.94
CA SER A 82 7.25 -9.05 -12.61
C SER A 82 6.88 -8.20 -13.82
N GLN A 83 7.61 -8.41 -14.92
CA GLN A 83 7.12 -8.24 -16.30
C GLN A 83 5.99 -9.25 -16.61
N LYS A 84 5.02 -9.42 -15.71
CA LYS A 84 3.66 -9.64 -16.17
C LYS A 84 3.04 -8.26 -16.20
N TYR A 85 3.30 -7.55 -17.30
CA TYR A 85 2.40 -6.51 -17.75
C TYR A 85 0.99 -7.06 -17.55
N CYS A 86 0.17 -6.40 -16.74
CA CYS A 86 -1.23 -6.77 -16.55
C CYS A 86 -1.94 -6.61 -17.90
N PHE A 87 -1.80 -7.62 -18.76
CA PHE A 87 -2.26 -7.62 -20.13
C PHE A 87 -3.66 -8.21 -20.15
N ALA A 88 -4.62 -7.41 -20.62
CA ALA A 88 -6.01 -7.79 -20.86
C ALA A 88 -6.71 -8.48 -19.66
N ARG A 89 -7.30 -7.65 -18.78
CA ARG A 89 -7.98 -7.94 -17.49
C ARG A 89 -7.04 -7.85 -16.28
N SER A 90 -6.97 -6.61 -15.80
CA SER A 90 -6.75 -6.11 -14.42
C SER A 90 -6.02 -7.01 -13.43
N CYS A 91 -5.01 -6.46 -12.73
CA CYS A 91 -4.29 -7.08 -11.61
C CYS A 91 -5.20 -7.35 -10.37
N LEU A 92 -6.40 -7.89 -10.57
CA LEU A 92 -7.43 -8.16 -9.57
C LEU A 92 -7.52 -9.66 -9.30
N TRP A 93 -7.99 -10.00 -8.12
CA TRP A 93 -8.31 -11.37 -7.76
C TRP A 93 -9.47 -11.90 -8.60
N THR A 94 -9.41 -13.18 -8.97
CA THR A 94 -10.42 -13.78 -9.85
C THR A 94 -11.75 -13.93 -9.11
N LYS A 95 -12.84 -13.51 -9.76
CA LYS A 95 -14.21 -13.72 -9.29
C LYS A 95 -14.69 -15.12 -9.68
N SER A 96 -15.17 -15.86 -8.69
CA SER A 96 -15.77 -17.18 -8.82
C SER A 96 -17.18 -17.09 -9.42
N VAL A 97 -17.67 -18.21 -9.95
CA VAL A 97 -18.96 -18.35 -10.64
C VAL A 97 -20.16 -18.05 -9.74
N ASP A 98 -20.01 -18.25 -8.43
CA ASP A 98 -21.01 -17.93 -7.39
C ASP A 98 -21.05 -16.43 -7.05
N GLY A 99 -20.26 -15.62 -7.73
CA GLY A 99 -20.21 -14.19 -7.56
C GLY A 99 -19.28 -13.72 -6.43
N LYS A 100 -18.54 -14.62 -5.78
CA LYS A 100 -17.59 -14.28 -4.71
C LYS A 100 -16.15 -14.18 -5.22
N VAL A 101 -15.30 -13.48 -4.49
CA VAL A 101 -13.87 -13.36 -4.78
C VAL A 101 -13.11 -14.05 -3.66
N TYR A 102 -12.68 -15.28 -3.90
CA TYR A 102 -11.97 -16.08 -2.91
C TYR A 102 -10.47 -15.79 -2.97
N ILE A 103 -9.92 -15.26 -1.88
CA ILE A 103 -8.50 -14.95 -1.74
C ILE A 103 -7.93 -15.92 -0.72
N ALA A 104 -7.12 -16.86 -1.18
CA ALA A 104 -6.44 -17.80 -0.31
C ALA A 104 -5.35 -17.09 0.52
N TYR A 105 -5.18 -17.46 1.79
CA TYR A 105 -4.12 -16.93 2.64
C TYR A 105 -3.44 -17.99 3.51
N SER A 106 -2.17 -17.75 3.84
CA SER A 106 -1.44 -18.40 4.93
C SER A 106 -1.04 -17.37 5.98
N LEU A 107 -1.08 -17.77 7.26
CA LEU A 107 -0.57 -16.98 8.39
C LEU A 107 0.69 -17.63 8.93
N SER A 108 1.72 -16.83 9.18
CA SER A 108 2.93 -17.28 9.86
C SER A 108 2.62 -17.87 11.24
N HIS A 109 3.28 -18.96 11.61
CA HIS A 109 3.21 -19.53 12.95
C HIS A 109 3.86 -18.64 14.03
N ALA A 110 4.62 -17.62 13.62
CA ALA A 110 5.23 -16.65 14.52
C ALA A 110 4.22 -15.66 15.15
N TYR A 111 3.00 -15.56 14.59
CA TYR A 111 1.97 -14.71 15.16
C TYR A 111 1.40 -15.27 16.47
N SER A 112 1.22 -14.39 17.46
CA SER A 112 0.51 -14.75 18.69
C SER A 112 -0.98 -15.02 18.41
N LYS A 113 -1.68 -15.65 19.37
CA LYS A 113 -3.13 -15.85 19.27
C LYS A 113 -3.90 -14.52 19.12
N GLU A 114 -3.41 -13.46 19.78
CA GLU A 114 -4.03 -12.14 19.72
C GLU A 114 -3.77 -11.46 18.37
N ASP A 115 -2.56 -11.60 17.81
CA ASP A 115 -2.26 -11.12 16.45
C ASP A 115 -3.17 -11.80 15.42
N VAL A 116 -3.29 -13.13 15.48
CA VAL A 116 -4.17 -13.90 14.57
C VAL A 116 -5.62 -13.43 14.71
N LYS A 117 -6.09 -13.16 15.92
CA LYS A 117 -7.44 -12.65 16.16
C LYS A 117 -7.65 -11.27 15.54
N ASN A 118 -6.69 -10.36 15.68
CA ASN A 118 -6.80 -9.00 15.13
C ASN A 118 -6.67 -8.97 13.60
N ILE A 119 -5.79 -9.79 13.02
CA ILE A 119 -5.68 -9.97 11.57
C ILE A 119 -6.99 -10.51 11.00
N LYS A 120 -7.54 -11.57 11.61
CA LYS A 120 -8.85 -12.12 11.19
C LYS A 120 -10.00 -11.14 11.39
N LYS A 121 -9.93 -10.25 12.39
CA LYS A 121 -10.89 -9.15 12.54
C LYS A 121 -10.82 -8.19 11.36
N GLY A 122 -9.62 -7.82 10.91
CA GLY A 122 -9.41 -7.00 9.70
C GLY A 122 -10.03 -7.63 8.45
N MET A 123 -9.77 -8.93 8.22
CA MET A 123 -10.39 -9.70 7.13
C MET A 123 -11.92 -9.62 7.18
N LYS A 124 -12.52 -9.88 8.35
CA LYS A 124 -13.98 -9.86 8.53
C LYS A 124 -14.62 -8.51 8.24
N LEU A 125 -13.92 -7.39 8.50
CA LEU A 125 -14.43 -6.06 8.20
C LEU A 125 -14.63 -5.83 6.70
N ILE A 126 -13.77 -6.42 5.86
CA ILE A 126 -13.92 -6.38 4.40
C ILE A 126 -15.01 -7.38 3.95
N GLU A 127 -15.01 -8.60 4.51
CA GLU A 127 -15.93 -9.67 4.10
C GLU A 127 -17.40 -9.34 4.36
N LYS A 128 -17.67 -8.57 5.42
CA LYS A 128 -19.01 -8.24 5.91
C LYS A 128 -19.89 -7.61 4.82
N ASP A 129 -19.36 -6.61 4.13
CA ASP A 129 -20.13 -5.75 3.23
C ASP A 129 -19.65 -5.84 1.77
N THR A 130 -18.87 -6.88 1.44
CA THR A 130 -18.37 -7.13 0.08
C THR A 130 -18.53 -8.59 -0.36
N CYS A 131 -18.19 -8.89 -1.62
CA CYS A 131 -18.10 -10.25 -2.14
C CYS A 131 -16.73 -10.91 -1.94
N VAL A 132 -15.76 -10.23 -1.34
CA VAL A 132 -14.42 -10.78 -1.03
C VAL A 132 -14.50 -11.76 0.12
N ARG A 133 -13.81 -12.90 0.03
CA ARG A 133 -13.74 -13.95 1.06
C ARG A 133 -12.31 -14.40 1.24
N PHE A 134 -11.76 -14.25 2.44
CA PHE A 134 -10.42 -14.73 2.79
C PHE A 134 -10.53 -16.17 3.28
N VAL A 135 -9.89 -17.10 2.57
CA VAL A 135 -9.97 -18.53 2.88
C VAL A 135 -8.59 -19.08 3.24
N PRO A 136 -8.46 -19.94 4.27
CA PRO A 136 -7.21 -20.62 4.53
C PRO A 136 -6.75 -21.37 3.27
N ARG A 137 -5.48 -21.18 2.92
CA ARG A 137 -4.90 -21.83 1.75
C ARG A 137 -4.82 -23.33 1.97
N SER A 138 -5.17 -24.08 0.93
CA SER A 138 -4.84 -25.50 0.77
C SER A 138 -3.82 -25.66 -0.37
N HIS A 139 -4.29 -25.63 -1.61
CA HIS A 139 -3.49 -25.88 -2.82
C HIS A 139 -3.50 -24.73 -3.83
N GLN A 140 -4.13 -23.60 -3.50
CA GLN A 140 -4.23 -22.46 -4.41
C GLN A 140 -2.83 -21.96 -4.78
N ARG A 141 -2.61 -21.78 -6.09
CA ARG A 141 -1.35 -21.26 -6.63
C ARG A 141 -1.13 -19.80 -6.24
N ASP A 142 -2.17 -18.99 -6.38
CA ASP A 142 -2.14 -17.56 -6.10
C ASP A 142 -2.74 -17.33 -4.70
N TYR A 143 -1.99 -16.70 -3.80
CA TYR A 143 -2.40 -16.53 -2.40
C TYR A 143 -1.60 -15.45 -1.68
N LEU A 144 -2.18 -14.94 -0.59
CA LEU A 144 -1.54 -14.03 0.35
C LEU A 144 -0.74 -14.80 1.40
N ASP A 145 0.54 -14.51 1.51
CA ASP A 145 1.40 -15.03 2.57
C ASP A 145 1.66 -13.96 3.62
N ILE A 146 0.91 -14.00 4.72
CA ILE A 146 0.93 -12.97 5.75
C ILE A 146 2.02 -13.31 6.77
N GLN A 147 3.02 -12.42 6.89
CA GLN A 147 4.26 -12.66 7.62
C GLN A 147 4.62 -11.47 8.52
N PRO A 148 5.18 -11.69 9.72
CA PRO A 148 5.68 -10.61 10.57
C PRO A 148 7.09 -10.19 10.15
N LYS A 149 7.24 -9.75 8.90
CA LYS A 149 8.49 -9.13 8.43
C LYS A 149 8.62 -7.71 8.97
N THR A 150 9.76 -7.08 8.75
CA THR A 150 9.98 -5.67 9.10
C THR A 150 9.02 -4.79 8.29
N GLY A 151 8.33 -3.89 8.98
CA GLY A 151 7.38 -2.94 8.42
C GLY A 151 5.95 -3.48 8.20
N CYS A 152 5.04 -2.56 7.90
CA CYS A 152 3.70 -2.84 7.38
C CYS A 152 3.70 -2.56 5.88
N TRP A 153 3.49 -3.56 5.03
CA TRP A 153 3.48 -3.32 3.59
C TRP A 153 2.81 -4.47 2.83
N SER A 154 2.37 -4.14 1.61
CA SER A 154 1.69 -5.07 0.73
C SER A 154 2.03 -4.78 -0.73
N TYR A 155 1.76 -5.77 -1.57
CA TYR A 155 1.81 -5.58 -3.02
C TYR A 155 0.47 -5.06 -3.53
N LEU A 156 0.50 -4.29 -4.62
CA LEU A 156 -0.72 -3.80 -5.25
C LEU A 156 -1.38 -4.89 -6.12
N GLY A 157 -2.59 -5.29 -5.73
CA GLY A 157 -3.41 -6.25 -6.49
C GLY A 157 -2.91 -7.69 -6.45
N ALA A 158 -3.49 -8.53 -7.32
CA ALA A 158 -3.07 -9.92 -7.53
C ALA A 158 -1.87 -10.00 -8.46
N ARG A 159 -0.74 -10.50 -7.96
CA ARG A 159 0.52 -10.64 -8.71
C ARG A 159 0.71 -12.03 -9.34
N GLY A 160 -0.07 -12.99 -8.88
CA GLY A 160 0.09 -14.40 -9.19
C GLY A 160 1.21 -15.05 -8.38
N GLY A 161 1.01 -16.32 -8.02
CA GLY A 161 1.86 -17.05 -7.10
C GLY A 161 1.70 -16.60 -5.64
N ARG A 162 2.70 -16.95 -4.83
CA ARG A 162 2.87 -16.44 -3.47
C ARG A 162 3.15 -14.94 -3.51
N GLN A 163 2.33 -14.13 -2.85
CA GLN A 163 2.66 -12.72 -2.59
C GLN A 163 2.61 -12.44 -1.09
N THR A 164 3.68 -11.86 -0.56
CA THR A 164 3.79 -11.57 0.87
C THR A 164 3.06 -10.28 1.22
N ILE A 165 2.38 -10.28 2.37
CA ILE A 165 1.98 -9.09 3.10
C ILE A 165 2.75 -9.09 4.40
N SER A 166 3.41 -7.97 4.72
CA SER A 166 4.07 -7.81 6.01
C SER A 166 3.16 -7.13 7.00
N LEU A 167 2.91 -7.80 8.12
CA LEU A 167 2.31 -7.18 9.30
C LEU A 167 3.25 -7.45 10.47
N GLN A 168 4.24 -6.57 10.67
CA GLN A 168 5.17 -6.63 11.81
C GLN A 168 4.42 -6.74 13.15
N THR A 169 4.90 -7.60 14.04
CA THR A 169 4.39 -7.71 15.41
C THR A 169 5.26 -6.87 16.36
N PRO A 170 4.67 -6.11 17.31
CA PRO A 170 3.23 -5.89 17.52
C PRO A 170 2.63 -4.70 16.73
N GLU A 171 3.41 -4.01 15.90
CA GLU A 171 3.01 -2.67 15.41
C GLU A 171 1.97 -2.69 14.28
N CYS A 172 1.92 -3.71 13.45
CA CYS A 172 1.06 -3.76 12.26
C CYS A 172 -0.12 -4.74 12.39
N THR A 173 -0.25 -5.48 13.50
CA THR A 173 -1.27 -6.54 13.62
C THR A 173 -2.66 -6.02 14.01
N GLY A 174 -2.82 -4.71 14.20
CA GLY A 174 -4.12 -4.07 14.44
C GLY A 174 -5.07 -4.20 13.24
N SER A 175 -6.38 -4.27 13.50
CA SER A 175 -7.37 -4.53 12.43
C SER A 175 -7.42 -3.44 11.36
N GLY A 176 -7.22 -2.17 11.70
CA GLY A 176 -7.18 -1.07 10.74
C GLY A 176 -5.99 -1.16 9.78
N VAL A 177 -4.78 -1.41 10.30
CA VAL A 177 -3.57 -1.65 9.49
C VAL A 177 -3.76 -2.90 8.63
N THR A 178 -4.31 -3.97 9.19
CA THR A 178 -4.63 -5.17 8.41
C THR A 178 -5.57 -4.86 7.24
N VAL A 179 -6.62 -4.08 7.46
CA VAL A 179 -7.55 -3.66 6.39
C VAL A 179 -6.81 -2.86 5.33
N HIS A 180 -5.96 -1.91 5.73
CA HIS A 180 -5.16 -1.08 4.83
C HIS A 180 -4.30 -1.95 3.88
N GLU A 181 -3.49 -2.86 4.44
CA GLU A 181 -2.62 -3.72 3.65
C GLU A 181 -3.38 -4.72 2.77
N LEU A 182 -4.54 -5.19 3.23
CA LEU A 182 -5.44 -6.01 2.42
C LEU A 182 -6.07 -5.21 1.28
N MET A 183 -6.37 -3.92 1.47
CA MET A 183 -6.86 -3.06 0.39
C MET A 183 -5.79 -2.81 -0.68
N HIS A 184 -4.52 -2.67 -0.32
CA HIS A 184 -3.43 -2.71 -1.29
C HIS A 184 -3.44 -4.03 -2.08
N ALA A 185 -3.53 -5.17 -1.39
CA ALA A 185 -3.61 -6.48 -2.06
C ALA A 185 -4.85 -6.63 -2.94
N LEU A 186 -5.93 -5.90 -2.68
CA LEU A 186 -7.13 -5.84 -3.53
C LEU A 186 -6.96 -4.92 -4.75
N GLY A 187 -5.94 -4.07 -4.79
CA GLY A 187 -5.61 -3.19 -5.91
C GLY A 187 -5.86 -1.70 -5.65
N PHE A 188 -6.02 -1.29 -4.39
CA PHE A 188 -6.22 0.12 -4.04
C PHE A 188 -4.89 0.80 -3.71
N VAL A 189 -4.70 1.99 -4.27
CA VAL A 189 -3.63 2.92 -3.89
C VAL A 189 -4.18 3.92 -2.87
N HIS A 190 -3.32 4.79 -2.35
CA HIS A 190 -3.75 5.79 -1.38
C HIS A 190 -4.70 6.84 -1.94
N GLU A 191 -5.59 7.35 -1.08
CA GLU A 191 -6.62 8.32 -1.46
C GLU A 191 -6.01 9.67 -1.86
N GLN A 192 -4.95 10.13 -1.17
CA GLN A 192 -4.23 11.34 -1.54
C GLN A 192 -3.41 11.21 -2.82
N SER A 193 -3.41 10.05 -3.47
CA SER A 193 -2.71 9.85 -4.75
C SER A 193 -3.66 9.83 -5.94
N ARG A 194 -4.96 10.06 -5.71
CA ARG A 194 -5.96 10.19 -6.79
C ARG A 194 -5.58 11.30 -7.79
N ALA A 195 -5.94 11.07 -9.04
CA ALA A 195 -5.73 12.03 -10.12
C ALA A 195 -6.44 13.38 -9.88
N ASP A 196 -7.58 13.38 -9.18
CA ASP A 196 -8.40 14.56 -8.88
C ASP A 196 -8.16 15.17 -7.49
N ARG A 197 -7.18 14.68 -6.73
CA ARG A 197 -6.94 15.12 -5.33
C ARG A 197 -6.80 16.63 -5.18
N ASP A 198 -6.25 17.32 -6.19
CA ASP A 198 -5.94 18.76 -6.10
C ASP A 198 -7.22 19.62 -6.09
N LYS A 199 -8.40 19.01 -6.31
CA LYS A 199 -9.71 19.65 -6.07
C LYS A 199 -10.10 19.68 -4.59
N TYR A 200 -9.45 18.85 -3.77
CA TYR A 200 -9.83 18.57 -2.38
C TYR A 200 -8.72 18.97 -1.41
N VAL A 201 -7.47 18.68 -1.72
CA VAL A 201 -6.31 18.97 -0.87
C VAL A 201 -5.26 19.81 -1.59
N THR A 202 -4.43 20.48 -0.81
CA THR A 202 -3.17 21.10 -1.23
C THR A 202 -2.03 20.33 -0.57
N ILE A 203 -1.03 19.95 -1.37
CA ILE A 203 0.21 19.35 -0.86
C ILE A 203 1.21 20.47 -0.58
N MET A 204 1.67 20.56 0.67
CA MET A 204 2.65 21.55 1.12
C MET A 204 4.05 21.00 0.91
N TRP A 205 4.53 21.06 -0.34
CA TRP A 205 5.79 20.42 -0.75
C TRP A 205 7.03 20.88 0.05
N SER A 206 7.04 22.12 0.53
CA SER A 206 8.11 22.68 1.37
C SER A 206 8.23 22.02 2.74
N ASN A 207 7.17 21.37 3.21
CA ASN A 207 7.09 20.79 4.56
C ASN A 207 7.43 19.30 4.54
N ILE A 208 7.73 18.71 3.37
CA ILE A 208 7.97 17.28 3.19
C ILE A 208 9.46 17.03 3.05
N TRP A 209 9.97 16.01 3.75
CA TRP A 209 11.35 15.55 3.57
C TRP A 209 11.69 15.34 2.08
N ASN A 210 12.80 15.91 1.63
CA ASN A 210 13.17 15.89 0.21
C ASN A 210 13.27 14.45 -0.38
N ASP A 211 13.70 13.47 0.41
CA ASP A 211 13.77 12.05 0.02
C ASP A 211 12.42 11.30 0.14
N ARG A 212 11.33 12.00 0.46
CA ARG A 212 9.95 11.47 0.57
C ARG A 212 8.96 12.13 -0.40
N LEU A 213 9.36 13.15 -1.17
CA LEU A 213 8.49 13.85 -2.13
C LEU A 213 7.75 12.90 -3.09
N ARG A 214 8.42 11.82 -3.53
CA ARG A 214 7.83 10.79 -4.42
C ARG A 214 6.59 10.09 -3.84
N ASN A 215 6.45 10.06 -2.51
CA ASN A 215 5.30 9.45 -1.82
C ASN A 215 4.02 10.28 -1.98
N PHE A 216 4.13 11.48 -2.52
CA PHE A 216 3.01 12.37 -2.83
C PHE A 216 2.79 12.49 -4.34
N GLU A 217 3.42 11.68 -5.18
CA GLU A 217 3.10 11.68 -6.62
C GLU A 217 1.72 11.09 -6.89
N LYS A 218 0.99 11.65 -7.85
CA LYS A 218 -0.34 11.12 -8.23
C LYS A 218 -0.19 9.82 -9.02
N PHE A 219 -1.13 8.90 -8.81
CA PHE A 219 -1.37 7.78 -9.70
C PHE A 219 -2.40 8.14 -10.78
N LYS A 220 -2.31 7.46 -11.92
CA LYS A 220 -3.41 7.43 -12.90
C LYS A 220 -4.51 6.52 -12.37
N THR A 221 -5.38 7.06 -11.52
CA THR A 221 -6.46 6.32 -10.87
C THR A 221 -7.76 6.36 -11.70
N ASN A 222 -8.51 5.26 -11.68
CA ASN A 222 -9.96 5.31 -11.91
C ASN A 222 -10.62 5.47 -10.55
N ASN A 223 -11.37 6.56 -10.38
CA ASN A 223 -12.02 6.89 -9.10
C ASN A 223 -13.26 6.03 -8.83
N LEU A 224 -13.61 5.12 -9.74
CA LEU A 224 -14.76 4.22 -9.65
C LEU A 224 -16.06 4.97 -9.35
N ASP A 225 -16.19 6.18 -9.92
CA ASP A 225 -17.31 7.10 -9.72
C ASP A 225 -17.61 7.43 -8.25
N THR A 226 -16.60 7.41 -7.37
CA THR A 226 -16.74 7.83 -5.97
C THR A 226 -16.19 9.24 -5.74
N PRO A 227 -16.81 10.02 -4.83
CA PRO A 227 -16.19 11.24 -4.33
C PRO A 227 -14.87 10.94 -3.60
N TYR A 228 -14.07 11.98 -3.39
CA TYR A 228 -12.88 11.93 -2.57
C TYR A 228 -13.24 11.73 -1.10
N ASP A 229 -12.59 10.77 -0.45
CA ASP A 229 -12.90 10.37 0.92
C ASP A 229 -11.77 10.73 1.91
N TYR A 230 -11.90 11.85 2.60
CA TYR A 230 -10.98 12.22 3.67
C TYR A 230 -10.90 11.16 4.78
N GLY A 231 -11.98 10.40 5.02
CA GLY A 231 -12.05 9.37 6.05
C GLY A 231 -11.66 7.97 5.58
N SER A 232 -11.12 7.83 4.36
CA SER A 232 -10.68 6.51 3.85
C SER A 232 -9.57 5.93 4.73
N ILE A 233 -9.59 4.61 4.96
CA ILE A 233 -8.46 3.90 5.60
C ILE A 233 -7.16 4.04 4.79
N MET A 234 -7.27 4.37 3.49
CA MET A 234 -6.16 4.55 2.55
C MET A 234 -5.67 6.01 2.45
N HIS A 235 -6.15 6.93 3.29
CA HIS A 235 -5.72 8.32 3.24
C HIS A 235 -4.56 8.60 4.20
N PHE A 236 -3.51 9.27 3.73
CA PHE A 236 -2.47 9.83 4.59
C PHE A 236 -3.01 10.80 5.64
N GLY A 237 -2.41 10.81 6.83
CA GLY A 237 -2.64 11.85 7.83
C GLY A 237 -2.11 13.21 7.39
N LYS A 238 -2.52 14.28 8.11
CA LYS A 238 -2.14 15.67 7.80
C LYS A 238 -0.63 15.93 7.80
N TYR A 239 0.11 15.20 8.64
CA TYR A 239 1.53 15.40 8.90
C TYR A 239 2.42 14.35 8.26
N ALA A 240 1.87 13.49 7.39
CA ALA A 240 2.61 12.39 6.77
C ALA A 240 3.94 12.90 6.18
N PHE A 241 5.06 12.29 6.57
CA PHE A 241 6.41 12.65 6.10
C PHE A 241 6.82 14.13 6.30
N SER A 242 6.26 14.79 7.31
CA SER A 242 6.63 16.18 7.66
C SER A 242 8.10 16.28 8.11
N GLU A 243 8.82 17.29 7.62
CA GLU A 243 10.21 17.60 7.99
C GLU A 243 10.30 18.53 9.20
N ASP A 244 9.40 19.50 9.28
CA ASP A 244 9.44 20.61 10.23
C ASP A 244 8.33 20.55 11.29
N GLY A 245 7.42 19.58 11.19
CA GLY A 245 6.25 19.43 12.05
C GLY A 245 5.01 20.14 11.51
N GLU A 246 5.11 20.87 10.40
CA GLU A 246 3.98 21.53 9.75
C GLU A 246 3.18 20.54 8.87
N PRO A 247 1.88 20.79 8.63
CA PRO A 247 1.05 19.88 7.85
C PRO A 247 1.55 19.79 6.40
N THR A 248 1.66 18.57 5.88
CA THR A 248 2.03 18.27 4.50
C THR A 248 0.81 18.18 3.59
N ILE A 249 -0.37 17.91 4.15
CA ILE A 249 -1.65 17.85 3.44
C ILE A 249 -2.66 18.79 4.11
N VAL A 250 -3.17 19.77 3.35
CA VAL A 250 -4.16 20.75 3.83
C VAL A 250 -5.46 20.63 3.01
N PRO A 251 -6.63 20.44 3.65
CA PRO A 251 -7.90 20.37 2.93
C PRO A 251 -8.33 21.78 2.46
N LYS A 252 -8.85 21.89 1.23
CA LYS A 252 -9.18 23.19 0.61
C LYS A 252 -10.45 23.83 1.13
N ARG A 253 -11.46 23.04 1.52
CA ARG A 253 -12.80 23.56 1.86
C ARG A 253 -13.07 23.70 3.35
N ASN A 254 -12.54 22.79 4.14
CA ASN A 254 -12.76 22.75 5.58
C ASN A 254 -11.50 22.26 6.29
N LEU A 255 -10.80 23.19 6.95
CA LEU A 255 -9.54 22.95 7.66
C LEU A 255 -9.68 21.95 8.84
N ASN A 256 -10.90 21.80 9.36
CA ASN A 256 -11.21 20.93 10.51
C ASN A 256 -11.58 19.50 10.11
N VAL A 257 -11.53 19.16 8.82
CA VAL A 257 -11.75 17.78 8.37
C VAL A 257 -10.68 16.87 8.97
N LYS A 258 -11.13 15.72 9.49
CA LYS A 258 -10.27 14.63 9.94
C LYS A 258 -9.87 13.78 8.74
N PHE A 259 -8.59 13.46 8.69
CA PHE A 259 -7.98 12.63 7.66
C PHE A 259 -7.81 11.21 8.19
N GLY A 260 -8.09 10.23 7.34
CA GLY A 260 -8.00 8.82 7.67
C GLY A 260 -8.93 8.38 8.80
N GLN A 261 -8.84 7.10 9.13
CA GLN A 261 -9.26 6.55 10.43
C GLN A 261 -8.45 5.28 10.73
N ARG A 262 -8.72 4.62 11.86
CA ARG A 262 -7.89 3.51 12.38
C ARG A 262 -8.64 2.19 12.59
N PHE A 263 -9.94 2.16 12.36
CA PHE A 263 -10.82 1.08 12.81
C PHE A 263 -11.10 0.03 11.74
N GLY A 264 -11.35 0.45 10.50
CA GLY A 264 -11.77 -0.43 9.41
C GLY A 264 -11.99 0.33 8.10
N PRO A 265 -12.57 -0.27 7.06
CA PRO A 265 -12.84 0.44 5.81
C PRO A 265 -13.96 1.48 6.01
N SER A 266 -13.86 2.63 5.33
CA SER A 266 -14.98 3.57 5.23
C SER A 266 -16.11 3.01 4.36
N ASN A 267 -17.29 3.64 4.40
CA ASN A 267 -18.38 3.28 3.47
C ASN A 267 -17.96 3.43 2.00
N LEU A 268 -17.13 4.42 1.68
CA LEU A 268 -16.63 4.64 0.32
C LEU A 268 -15.54 3.63 -0.04
N ASP A 269 -14.71 3.19 0.91
CA ASP A 269 -13.77 2.07 0.70
C ASP A 269 -14.51 0.78 0.33
N ILE A 270 -15.56 0.43 1.08
CA ILE A 270 -16.43 -0.72 0.77
C ILE A 270 -17.08 -0.57 -0.62
N MET A 271 -17.63 0.61 -0.93
CA MET A 271 -18.25 0.87 -2.23
C MET A 271 -17.25 0.73 -3.38
N LYS A 272 -16.01 1.21 -3.21
CA LYS A 272 -14.93 1.04 -4.18
C LYS A 272 -14.61 -0.44 -4.40
N ILE A 273 -14.48 -1.25 -3.34
CA ILE A 273 -14.27 -2.70 -3.45
C ILE A 273 -15.42 -3.34 -4.24
N ASN A 274 -16.66 -3.03 -3.89
CA ASN A 274 -17.84 -3.59 -4.55
C ASN A 274 -17.92 -3.21 -6.03
N ARG A 275 -17.58 -1.97 -6.41
CA ARG A 275 -17.54 -1.53 -7.82
C ARG A 275 -16.39 -2.19 -8.58
N MET A 276 -15.19 -2.25 -7.99
CA MET A 276 -14.00 -2.84 -8.61
C MET A 276 -14.19 -4.34 -8.89
N TYR A 277 -14.74 -5.08 -7.93
CA TYR A 277 -15.00 -6.51 -8.04
C TYR A 277 -16.42 -6.86 -8.53
N LYS A 278 -17.20 -5.84 -8.91
CA LYS A 278 -18.58 -5.95 -9.38
C LYS A 278 -19.42 -6.84 -8.46
N CYS A 279 -19.32 -6.68 -7.15
CA CYS A 279 -20.09 -7.46 -6.20
C CYS A 279 -21.58 -7.24 -6.47
N ASN A 280 -22.35 -8.31 -6.62
CA ASN A 280 -23.79 -8.21 -6.85
C ASN A 280 -24.42 -7.73 -5.54
N ALA A 281 -25.13 -6.60 -5.60
CA ALA A 281 -26.04 -6.15 -4.54
C ALA A 281 -27.38 -6.88 -4.69
#